data_AF-A0A3M5D6L8-F1
#
_entry.id   AF-A0A3M5D6L8-F1
#
_cell.length_a   1.000
_cell.length_b   1.000
_cell.length_c   1.000
_cell.angle_alpha   90.00
_cell.angle_beta   90.00
_cell.angle_gamma   90.00
#
_symmetry.space_group_name_H-M   'P 1'
#
loop_
_entity.id
_entity.type
_entity.pdbx_description
1 polymer ?
#
loop_
_entity_poly.entity_id
_entity_poly.type
_entity_poly.pdbx_seq_one_letter_code
_entity_poly.pdbx_strand_id
1 'polypeptide(L)'
;MDYESQHLLRHISERDRTLANYLKVMNKRIDLLGQVMVQSLLKEIGEPRKVSLSEGGVSFHHDRALPVGQLLVLRMVLLPQGFGLELRARVIHAQPHDDEFEIGTEFEALSDAQRQLLARHILQKQAQQRRLARAGQGPLGEPGQPSST
;
A
#
# COMPACT_ATOMS: atom_id res chain seq x y z
N MET A 1 18.50 -4.81 0.62
CA MET A 1 17.94 -4.95 1.98
C MET A 1 17.25 -6.29 2.17
N ASP A 2 15.97 -6.53 1.82
CA ASP A 2 15.33 -7.84 2.12
C ASP A 2 16.06 -9.06 1.50
N TYR A 3 16.56 -8.92 0.27
CA TYR A 3 17.30 -9.98 -0.41
C TYR A 3 18.65 -10.30 0.25
N GLU A 4 19.36 -9.27 0.73
CA GLU A 4 20.62 -9.44 1.45
C GLU A 4 20.38 -10.08 2.83
N SER A 5 19.34 -9.65 3.53
CA SER A 5 18.97 -10.22 4.83
C SER A 5 18.58 -11.70 4.72
N GLN A 6 17.88 -12.10 3.66
CA GLN A 6 17.54 -13.51 3.40
C GLN A 6 18.77 -14.36 3.10
N HIS A 7 19.70 -13.84 2.29
CA HIS A 7 20.94 -14.54 1.97
C HIS A 7 21.82 -14.74 3.22
N LEU A 8 21.94 -13.70 4.05
CA LEU A 8 22.67 -13.78 5.33
C LEU A 8 22.02 -14.78 6.30
N LEU A 9 20.70 -14.77 6.44
CA LEU A 9 19.98 -15.74 7.28
C LEU A 9 20.18 -17.18 6.82
N ARG A 10 20.24 -17.41 5.50
CA ARG A 10 20.51 -18.74 4.95
C ARG A 10 21.92 -19.20 5.32
N HIS A 11 22.93 -18.37 5.10
CA HIS A 11 24.31 -18.68 5.50
C HIS A 11 24.45 -18.95 7.01
N ILE A 12 23.76 -18.17 7.85
CA ILE A 12 23.74 -18.41 9.30
C ILE A 12 23.07 -19.73 9.61
N SER A 13 21.95 -20.07 8.96
CA SER A 13 21.24 -21.34 9.17
C SER A 13 22.05 -22.57 8.76
N GLU A 14 22.94 -22.44 7.79
CA GLU A 14 23.86 -23.51 7.36
C GLU A 14 24.96 -23.76 8.40
N ARG A 15 25.37 -22.73 9.17
CA ARG A 15 26.38 -22.85 10.25
C ARG A 15 25.79 -23.17 11.61
N ASP A 16 24.68 -22.53 11.98
CA ASP A 16 24.05 -22.63 13.29
C ASP A 16 22.53 -22.44 13.19
N ARG A 17 21.81 -23.55 13.34
CA ARG A 17 20.36 -23.58 13.28
C ARG A 17 19.69 -22.89 14.48
N THR A 18 20.33 -22.92 15.65
CA THR A 18 19.82 -22.30 16.88
C THR A 18 19.88 -20.78 16.78
N LEU A 19 21.03 -20.25 16.33
CA LEU A 19 21.19 -18.81 16.08
C LEU A 19 20.24 -18.31 14.99
N ALA A 20 20.10 -19.05 13.88
CA ALA A 20 19.15 -18.69 12.83
C ALA A 20 17.70 -18.65 13.32
N ASN A 21 17.30 -19.60 14.17
CA ASN A 21 15.97 -19.61 14.76
C ASN A 21 15.76 -18.43 15.71
N TYR A 22 16.76 -18.10 16.54
CA TYR A 22 16.70 -16.93 17.41
C TYR A 22 16.55 -15.62 16.62
N LEU A 23 17.33 -15.44 15.55
CA LEU A 23 17.24 -14.26 14.69
C LEU A 23 15.88 -14.16 13.98
N LYS A 24 15.28 -15.29 13.57
CA LYS A 24 13.91 -15.31 13.04
C LYS A 24 12.88 -14.86 14.08
N VAL A 25 13.02 -15.29 15.33
CA VAL A 25 12.15 -14.84 16.43
C VAL A 25 12.32 -13.34 16.67
N MET A 26 13.56 -12.83 16.61
CA MET A 26 13.84 -11.40 16.74
C MET A 26 13.21 -10.58 15.61
N ASN A 27 13.35 -10.99 14.36
CA ASN A 27 12.67 -10.34 13.23
C ASN A 27 11.15 -10.32 13.43
N LYS A 28 10.55 -11.44 13.85
CA LYS A 28 9.11 -11.49 14.13
C LYS A 28 8.69 -10.53 15.25
N ARG A 29 9.51 -10.37 16.29
CA ARG A 29 9.24 -9.40 17.36
C ARG A 29 9.29 -7.97 16.85
N ILE A 30 10.27 -7.64 16.00
CA ILE A 30 10.38 -6.33 15.35
C ILE A 30 9.14 -6.08 14.48
N ASP A 31 8.70 -7.06 13.70
CA ASP A 31 7.49 -6.95 12.88
C ASP A 31 6.24 -6.68 13.73
N LEU A 32 6.08 -7.40 14.86
CA LEU A 32 4.97 -7.21 15.79
C LEU A 32 5.00 -5.82 16.45
N LEU A 33 6.18 -5.33 16.85
CA LEU A 33 6.32 -3.96 17.35
C LEU A 33 5.95 -2.94 16.26
N GLY A 34 6.37 -3.17 15.02
CA GLY A 34 5.98 -2.38 13.86
C GLY A 34 4.45 -2.32 13.71
N GLN A 35 3.76 -3.47 13.80
CA GLN A 35 2.29 -3.52 13.72
C GLN A 35 1.61 -2.69 14.82
N VAL A 36 2.12 -2.73 16.06
CA VAL A 36 1.58 -1.91 17.16
C VAL A 36 1.76 -0.42 16.88
N MET A 37 2.92 0.00 16.34
CA MET A 37 3.15 1.39 15.98
C MET A 37 2.22 1.84 14.84
N VAL A 38 1.98 1.00 13.84
CA VAL A 38 1.04 1.29 12.76
C VAL A 38 -0.38 1.47 13.30
N GLN A 39 -0.82 0.67 14.28
CA GLN A 39 -2.12 0.87 14.92
C GLN A 39 -2.22 2.22 15.64
N SER A 40 -1.15 2.68 16.29
CA SER A 40 -1.12 4.01 16.90
C SER A 40 -1.25 5.10 15.84
N LEU A 41 -0.52 4.96 14.73
CA LEU A 41 -0.53 5.93 13.64
C LEU A 41 -1.89 5.97 12.92
N LEU A 42 -2.54 4.82 12.73
CA LEU A 42 -3.89 4.75 12.15
C LEU A 42 -4.92 5.49 13.02
N LYS A 43 -4.78 5.45 14.36
CA LYS A 43 -5.67 6.21 15.27
C LYS A 43 -5.54 7.73 15.09
N GLU A 44 -4.38 8.22 14.68
CA GLU A 44 -4.14 9.66 14.50
C GLU A 44 -4.63 10.20 13.14
N ILE A 45 -4.71 9.35 12.10
CA ILE A 45 -5.01 9.79 10.73
C ILE A 45 -6.51 9.69 10.41
N GLY A 46 -7.29 9.07 11.29
CA GLY A 46 -8.74 8.96 11.17
C GLY A 46 -9.20 7.78 10.33
N GLU A 47 -10.44 7.84 9.85
CA GLU A 47 -11.07 6.73 9.14
C GLU A 47 -10.42 6.45 7.79
N PRO A 48 -10.25 5.15 7.41
CA PRO A 48 -9.72 4.79 6.11
C PRO A 48 -10.58 5.35 4.97
N ARG A 49 -9.97 6.14 4.08
CA ARG A 49 -10.61 6.64 2.86
C ARG A 49 -10.13 5.87 1.65
N LYS A 50 -11.05 5.55 0.74
CA LYS A 50 -10.69 4.99 -0.58
C LYS A 50 -10.03 6.09 -1.41
N VAL A 51 -8.84 5.81 -1.93
CA VAL A 51 -8.05 6.75 -2.73
C VAL A 51 -7.48 6.08 -3.98
N SER A 52 -7.34 6.85 -5.06
CA SER A 52 -6.53 6.51 -6.22
C SER A 52 -5.18 7.19 -6.11
N LEU A 53 -4.10 6.41 -6.09
CA LEU A 53 -2.74 6.92 -5.88
C LEU A 53 -1.88 6.66 -7.13
N SER A 54 -1.19 7.70 -7.57
CA SER A 54 -0.17 7.65 -8.62
C SER A 54 1.15 8.26 -8.11
N GLU A 55 2.21 8.21 -8.92
CA GLU A 55 3.47 8.88 -8.58
C GLU A 55 3.36 10.40 -8.58
N GLY A 56 2.40 10.95 -9.32
CA GLY A 56 2.20 12.40 -9.47
C GLY A 56 1.20 12.98 -8.47
N GLY A 57 0.35 12.18 -7.84
CA GLY A 57 -0.70 12.71 -7.00
C GLY A 57 -1.68 11.67 -6.49
N VAL A 58 -2.70 12.15 -5.79
CA VAL A 58 -3.78 11.32 -5.23
C VAL A 58 -5.14 11.93 -5.58
N SER A 59 -6.10 11.08 -5.93
CA SER A 59 -7.52 11.45 -5.96
C SER A 59 -8.30 10.75 -4.86
N PHE A 60 -9.28 11.46 -4.30
CA PHE A 60 -10.12 10.99 -3.21
C PHE A 60 -11.46 11.72 -3.26
N HIS A 61 -12.49 11.13 -2.64
CA HIS A 61 -13.79 11.78 -2.53
C HIS A 61 -13.88 12.68 -1.30
N HIS A 62 -14.64 13.76 -1.39
CA HIS A 62 -14.89 14.70 -0.32
C HIS A 62 -16.32 15.22 -0.36
N ASP A 63 -16.90 15.54 0.79
CA ASP A 63 -18.27 16.07 0.95
C ASP A 63 -18.46 17.43 0.27
N ARG A 64 -17.37 18.14 -0.02
CA ARG A 64 -17.39 19.49 -0.58
C ARG A 64 -16.33 19.65 -1.65
N ALA A 65 -16.64 20.47 -2.65
CA ALA A 65 -15.66 20.91 -3.64
C ALA A 65 -14.54 21.71 -2.95
N LEU A 66 -13.29 21.38 -3.30
CA LEU A 66 -12.12 22.15 -2.90
C LEU A 66 -11.70 23.08 -4.05
N PRO A 67 -11.39 24.36 -3.78
CA PRO A 67 -10.87 25.27 -4.79
C PRO A 67 -9.65 24.74 -5.53
N VAL A 68 -9.69 24.80 -6.87
CA VAL A 68 -8.52 24.51 -7.72
C VAL A 68 -7.39 25.48 -7.37
N GLY A 69 -6.18 24.94 -7.26
CA GLY A 69 -4.99 25.67 -6.82
C GLY A 69 -4.80 25.69 -5.30
N GLN A 70 -5.77 25.24 -4.50
CA GLN A 70 -5.60 25.13 -3.05
C GLN A 70 -4.49 24.15 -2.68
N LEU A 71 -3.65 24.54 -1.73
CA LEU A 71 -2.62 23.67 -1.15
C LEU A 71 -3.19 22.87 0.02
N LEU A 72 -2.93 21.57 -0.01
CA LEU A 72 -3.30 20.60 1.00
C LEU A 72 -2.04 19.98 1.59
N VAL A 73 -2.11 19.67 2.89
CA VAL A 73 -1.16 18.78 3.56
C VAL A 73 -1.86 17.44 3.73
N LEU A 74 -1.39 16.44 2.99
CA LEU A 74 -1.93 15.10 2.99
C LEU A 74 -1.15 14.25 3.99
N ARG A 75 -1.85 13.74 5.00
CA ARG A 75 -1.32 12.77 5.96
C ARG A 75 -1.90 11.40 5.63
N MET A 76 -1.06 10.42 5.33
CA MET A 76 -1.50 9.08 4.95
C MET A 76 -0.57 7.98 5.44
N VAL A 77 -1.08 6.76 5.54
CA VAL A 77 -0.30 5.55 5.82
C VAL A 77 -0.38 4.58 4.66
N LEU A 78 0.78 4.13 4.21
CA LEU A 78 0.92 3.14 3.14
C LEU A 78 0.96 1.72 3.73
N LEU A 79 -0.11 0.96 3.53
CA LEU A 79 -0.25 -0.43 3.98
C LEU A 79 0.11 -1.46 2.89
N PRO A 80 0.68 -2.62 3.24
CA PRO A 80 0.83 -3.16 4.60
C PRO A 80 2.10 -2.71 5.32
N GLN A 81 3.02 -1.98 4.68
CA GLN A 81 4.33 -1.68 5.26
C GLN A 81 4.25 -0.71 6.45
N GLY A 82 3.17 0.06 6.56
CA GLY A 82 2.93 0.94 7.70
C GLY A 82 3.68 2.28 7.64
N PHE A 83 4.11 2.71 6.44
CA PHE A 83 4.83 3.97 6.31
C PHE A 83 3.89 5.16 6.40
N GLY A 84 4.08 6.00 7.42
CA GLY A 84 3.44 7.31 7.50
C GLY A 84 4.08 8.30 6.53
N LEU A 85 3.26 9.09 5.84
CA LEU A 85 3.68 10.14 4.94
C LEU A 85 2.92 11.43 5.23
N GLU A 86 3.66 12.52 5.15
CA GLU A 86 3.12 13.88 5.05
C GLU A 86 3.61 14.47 3.73
N LEU A 87 2.67 14.82 2.85
CA LEU A 87 2.93 15.30 1.50
C LEU A 87 2.20 16.62 1.28
N ARG A 88 2.85 17.57 0.61
CA ARG A 88 2.15 18.74 0.09
C ARG A 88 1.55 18.39 -1.27
N ALA A 89 0.32 18.82 -1.51
CA ALA A 89 -0.34 18.63 -2.79
C ALA A 89 -1.21 19.82 -3.15
N ARG A 90 -1.36 20.08 -4.45
CA ARG A 90 -2.22 21.13 -4.99
C ARG A 90 -3.46 20.50 -5.61
N VAL A 91 -4.64 21.05 -5.31
CA VAL A 91 -5.88 20.66 -5.98
C VAL A 91 -5.80 21.07 -7.45
N ILE A 92 -5.92 20.11 -8.36
CA ILE A 92 -5.90 20.33 -9.82
C ILE A 92 -7.31 20.28 -10.43
N HIS A 93 -8.24 19.57 -9.79
CA HIS A 93 -9.67 19.58 -10.14
C HIS A 93 -10.53 19.17 -8.94
N ALA A 94 -11.79 19.60 -8.96
CA ALA A 94 -12.84 19.11 -8.08
C ALA A 94 -14.11 18.92 -8.94
N GLN A 95 -14.52 17.68 -9.15
CA GLN A 95 -15.65 17.33 -10.02
C GLN A 95 -16.76 16.65 -9.21
N PRO A 96 -18.05 16.97 -9.44
CA PRO A 96 -19.14 16.24 -8.81
C PRO A 96 -19.09 14.74 -9.11
N HIS A 97 -19.29 13.90 -8.09
CA HIS A 97 -19.33 12.45 -8.20
C HIS A 97 -20.34 11.89 -7.19
N ASP A 98 -21.48 11.42 -7.67
CA ASP A 98 -22.64 11.06 -6.84
C ASP A 98 -23.05 12.21 -5.89
N ASP A 99 -23.11 11.95 -4.58
CA ASP A 99 -23.40 12.94 -3.53
C ASP A 99 -22.13 13.64 -2.99
N GLU A 100 -20.96 13.36 -3.58
CA GLU A 100 -19.66 13.87 -3.17
C GLU A 100 -18.95 14.60 -4.33
N PHE A 101 -17.70 14.99 -4.11
CA PHE A 101 -16.79 15.53 -5.13
C PHE A 101 -15.54 14.65 -5.22
N GLU A 102 -15.17 14.25 -6.44
CA GLU A 102 -13.85 13.72 -6.71
C GLU A 102 -12.84 14.87 -6.74
N ILE A 103 -11.91 14.86 -5.79
CA ILE A 103 -10.82 15.81 -5.68
C ILE A 103 -9.58 15.17 -6.27
N GLY A 104 -9.05 15.75 -7.34
CA GLY A 104 -7.75 15.42 -7.89
C GLY A 104 -6.68 16.35 -7.35
N THR A 105 -5.58 15.78 -6.87
CA THR A 105 -4.44 16.53 -6.37
C THR A 105 -3.14 16.10 -7.04
N GLU A 106 -2.21 17.03 -7.19
CA GLU A 106 -0.84 16.79 -7.65
C GLU A 106 0.15 17.08 -6.53
N PHE A 107 1.13 16.19 -6.29
CA PHE A 107 2.13 16.36 -5.25
C PHE A 107 3.09 17.51 -5.57
N GLU A 108 3.45 18.28 -4.55
CA GLU A 108 4.44 19.35 -4.67
C GLU A 108 5.73 19.00 -3.93
N ALA A 109 6.86 19.28 -4.59
CA ALA A 109 8.20 19.22 -3.99
C ALA A 109 8.51 17.90 -3.25
N LEU A 110 8.16 16.76 -3.85
CA LEU A 110 8.56 15.44 -3.35
C LEU A 110 10.08 15.34 -3.30
N SER A 111 10.62 14.94 -2.14
CA SER A 111 12.02 14.49 -2.05
C SER A 111 12.21 13.17 -2.83
N ASP A 112 13.45 12.89 -3.23
CA ASP A 112 13.78 11.63 -3.92
C ASP A 112 13.40 10.40 -3.09
N ALA A 113 13.59 10.47 -1.77
CA ALA A 113 13.19 9.41 -0.85
C ALA A 113 11.67 9.18 -0.84
N GLN A 114 10.87 10.25 -0.80
CA GLN A 114 9.40 10.15 -0.87
C GLN A 114 8.94 9.62 -2.24
N ARG A 115 9.53 10.09 -3.33
CA ARG A 115 9.23 9.62 -4.70
C ARG A 115 9.53 8.13 -4.83
N GLN A 116 10.70 7.69 -4.38
CA GLN A 116 11.09 6.27 -4.43
C GLN A 116 10.19 5.40 -3.55
N LEU A 117 9.79 5.89 -2.38
CA LEU A 117 8.86 5.19 -1.50
C LEU A 117 7.49 5.00 -2.15
N LEU A 118 6.93 6.07 -2.74
CA LEU A 118 5.66 6.03 -3.46
C LEU A 118 5.72 5.07 -4.65
N ALA A 119 6.72 5.20 -5.51
CA ALA A 119 6.91 4.33 -6.67
C ALA A 119 6.98 2.85 -6.27
N ARG A 120 7.81 2.54 -5.26
CA ARG A 120 7.94 1.16 -4.75
C ARG A 120 6.60 0.63 -4.24
N HIS A 121 5.87 1.43 -3.45
CA HIS A 121 4.58 1.01 -2.91
C HIS A 121 3.54 0.77 -4.02
N ILE A 122 3.44 1.68 -4.99
CA ILE A 122 2.50 1.56 -6.12
C ILE A 122 2.79 0.30 -6.92
N LEU A 123 4.06 0.03 -7.26
CA LEU A 123 4.47 -1.18 -7.97
C LEU A 123 4.11 -2.45 -7.21
N GLN A 124 4.35 -2.48 -5.90
CA GLN A 124 3.99 -3.62 -5.05
C GLN A 124 2.47 -3.86 -5.02
N LYS A 125 1.67 -2.80 -4.87
CA LYS A 125 0.21 -2.87 -4.86
C LYS A 125 -0.34 -3.37 -6.19
N GLN A 126 0.18 -2.86 -7.32
CA GLN A 126 -0.21 -3.33 -8.66
C GLN A 126 0.16 -4.80 -8.89
N ALA A 127 1.36 -5.23 -8.47
CA ALA A 127 1.76 -6.62 -8.57
C ALA A 127 0.85 -7.54 -7.73
N GLN A 128 0.47 -7.13 -6.53
CA GLN A 128 -0.48 -7.86 -5.69
C GLN A 128 -1.86 -7.97 -6.35
N GLN A 129 -2.40 -6.88 -6.88
CA GLN A 129 -3.69 -6.87 -7.59
C GLN A 129 -3.67 -7.82 -8.81
N ARG A 130 -2.59 -7.81 -9.60
CA ARG A 130 -2.41 -8.73 -10.74
C ARG A 130 -2.34 -10.20 -10.31
N ARG A 131 -1.80 -10.51 -9.13
CA ARG A 131 -1.79 -11.88 -8.59
C ARG A 131 -3.20 -12.32 -8.18
N LEU A 132 -3.94 -11.46 -7.50
CA LEU A 132 -5.32 -11.73 -7.07
C LEU A 132 -6.26 -11.92 -8.26
N ALA A 133 -6.15 -11.06 -9.28
CA ALA A 133 -6.96 -11.17 -10.50
C ALA A 133 -6.76 -12.51 -11.22
N ARG A 134 -5.51 -13.01 -11.28
CA ARG A 134 -5.21 -14.32 -11.87
C ARG A 134 -5.70 -15.50 -11.02
N ALA A 135 -5.65 -15.37 -9.69
CA ALA A 135 -6.14 -16.40 -8.77
C ALA A 135 -7.68 -16.52 -8.80
N GLY A 136 -8.40 -15.43 -9.07
CA GLY A 136 -9.85 -15.42 -9.24
C GLY A 136 -10.36 -15.92 -10.60
N GLN A 137 -9.47 -16.22 -11.55
CA GLN A 137 -9.78 -16.70 -12.91
C GLN A 137 -9.42 -18.19 -13.10
N GLY A 138 -9.50 -19.01 -12.04
CA GLY A 138 -9.38 -20.48 -12.17
C GLY A 138 -10.43 -21.05 -13.12
N PRO A 139 -10.13 -22.11 -13.89
CA PRO A 139 -10.92 -22.49 -15.07
C PRO A 139 -12.33 -22.94 -14.67
N LEU A 140 -13.35 -22.39 -15.33
CA LEU A 140 -14.68 -22.99 -15.34
C LEU A 140 -14.55 -24.39 -15.95
N GLY A 141 -14.62 -25.41 -15.09
CA GLY A 141 -14.73 -26.81 -15.49
C GLY A 141 -15.99 -27.01 -16.34
N GLU A 142 -15.82 -27.81 -17.38
CA GLU A 142 -16.73 -28.05 -18.50
C GLU A 142 -18.16 -28.47 -18.08
N PRO A 143 -19.20 -28.10 -18.85
CA PRO A 143 -20.54 -28.66 -18.66
C PRO A 143 -20.53 -30.15 -19.00
N GLY A 144 -20.74 -30.98 -17.97
CA GLY A 144 -20.90 -32.43 -18.11
C GLY A 144 -22.00 -32.77 -19.12
N GLN A 145 -21.66 -33.67 -20.04
CA GLN A 145 -22.60 -34.33 -20.95
C GLN A 145 -23.74 -35.00 -20.17
N PRO A 146 -25.01 -34.86 -20.59
CA PRO A 146 -26.08 -35.67 -20.02
C PRO A 146 -25.94 -37.12 -20.51
N SER A 147 -25.75 -38.04 -19.56
CA SER A 147 -25.91 -39.47 -19.77
C SER A 147 -27.36 -39.81 -20.10
N SER A 148 -27.53 -40.71 -21.06
CA SER A 148 -28.77 -41.34 -21.48
C SER A 148 -29.59 -41.88 -20.30
N THR A 149 -30.90 -41.62 -20.30
CA THR A 149 -32.00 -42.60 -20.29
C THR A 149 -33.31 -41.86 -20.52
#